data_AF-A0A7C8ZY75-F1
#
_entry.id   AF-A0A7C8ZY75-F1
#
_cell.length_a   1.000
_cell.length_b   1.000
_cell.length_c   1.000
_cell.angle_alpha   90.00
_cell.angle_beta   90.00
_cell.angle_gamma   90.00
#
_symmetry.space_group_name_H-M   'P 1'
#
loop_
_entity.id
_entity.type
_entity.pdbx_description
1 polymer ?
#
loop_
_entity_poly.entity_id
_entity_poly.type
_entity_poly.pdbx_seq_one_letter_code
_entity_poly.pdbx_strand_id
1 'polypeptide(L)'
;WRLNYCVGGEVTTMFHLDRPMYLLGYLASQSRVYLIDKEFNVVGYTLLLSLIEYKTLVMRGDLERANEILPSIPKEHHNSVARFLESRGMIEEALEVATDPDYRFELAIQLGRLE
;
A
#
# COMPACT_ATOMS: atom_id res chain seq x y z
N TRP A 1 10.29 -17.40 -1.26
CA TRP A 1 10.86 -16.14 -1.75
C TRP A 1 9.83 -15.03 -1.57
N ARG A 2 10.19 -13.74 -1.63
CA ARG A 2 9.23 -12.64 -1.42
C ARG A 2 9.41 -11.55 -2.47
N LEU A 3 8.30 -11.10 -3.05
CA LEU A 3 8.24 -9.88 -3.83
C LEU A 3 7.94 -8.72 -2.89
N ASN A 4 8.90 -7.83 -2.73
CA ASN A 4 8.78 -6.66 -1.86
C ASN A 4 8.91 -5.39 -2.70
N TYR A 5 8.23 -4.32 -2.28
CA TYR A 5 8.57 -2.96 -2.70
C TYR A 5 9.19 -2.20 -1.52
N CYS A 6 10.01 -1.21 -1.83
CA CYS A 6 10.63 -0.34 -0.83
C CYS A 6 10.20 1.11 -1.09
N VAL A 7 9.67 1.77 -0.07
CA VAL A 7 9.30 3.20 -0.09
C VAL A 7 9.86 3.85 1.16
N GLY A 8 10.68 4.89 1.01
CA GLY A 8 11.21 5.64 2.16
C GLY A 8 12.05 4.81 3.14
N GLY A 9 12.67 3.73 2.67
CA GLY A 9 13.44 2.78 3.51
C GLY A 9 12.60 1.68 4.17
N GLU A 10 11.27 1.74 4.05
CA GLU A 10 10.36 0.72 4.55
C GLU A 10 10.11 -0.34 3.48
N VAL A 11 10.36 -1.62 3.82
CA VAL A 11 10.16 -2.74 2.91
C VAL A 11 8.81 -3.39 3.21
N THR A 12 7.89 -3.34 2.24
CA THR A 12 6.59 -4.01 2.33
C THR A 12 6.57 -5.25 1.46
N THR A 13 6.19 -6.39 2.03
CA THR A 13 5.96 -7.63 1.26
C THR A 13 4.63 -7.59 0.55
N MET A 14 4.65 -7.72 -0.77
CA MET A 14 3.45 -7.79 -1.60
C MET A 14 2.95 -9.22 -1.74
N PHE A 15 3.87 -10.13 -2.10
CA PHE A 15 3.54 -11.50 -2.44
C PHE A 15 4.62 -12.45 -1.93
N HIS A 16 4.15 -13.60 -1.44
CA HIS A 16 5.00 -14.74 -1.14
C HIS A 16 5.11 -15.58 -2.41
N LEU A 17 6.35 -15.86 -2.82
CA LEU A 17 6.67 -16.59 -4.05
C LEU A 17 7.12 -18.01 -3.67
N ASP A 18 6.51 -19.01 -4.31
CA ASP A 18 6.79 -20.43 -4.06
C ASP A 18 8.13 -20.89 -4.63
N ARG A 19 8.66 -20.18 -5.63
CA ARG A 19 9.90 -20.51 -6.35
C ARG A 19 10.77 -19.27 -6.57
N PRO A 20 12.08 -19.43 -6.86
CA PRO A 20 12.95 -18.32 -7.20
C PRO A 20 12.49 -17.68 -8.52
N MET A 21 12.24 -16.38 -8.47
CA MET A 21 11.82 -15.57 -9.61
C MET A 21 12.78 -14.37 -9.74
N TYR A 22 12.98 -13.90 -10.97
CA TYR A 22 13.79 -12.75 -11.31
C TYR A 22 12.91 -11.63 -11.86
N LEU A 23 13.19 -10.40 -11.48
CA LEU A 23 12.44 -9.23 -11.92
C LEU A 23 12.73 -8.97 -13.41
N LEU A 24 11.69 -8.96 -14.24
CA LEU A 24 11.80 -8.68 -15.68
C LEU A 24 11.52 -7.21 -15.99
N GLY A 25 10.51 -6.63 -15.33
CA GLY A 25 10.18 -5.20 -15.44
C GLY A 25 8.79 -4.84 -14.94
N TYR A 26 8.49 -3.55 -14.94
CA TYR A 26 7.16 -3.01 -14.62
C TYR A 26 6.52 -2.40 -15.86
N LEU A 27 5.26 -2.75 -16.12
CA LEU A 27 4.47 -2.20 -17.21
C LEU A 27 3.39 -1.29 -16.66
N ALA A 28 3.61 0.03 -16.76
CA ALA A 28 2.74 1.05 -16.21
C ALA A 28 1.32 1.02 -16.80
N SER A 29 1.18 0.73 -18.10
CA SER A 29 -0.12 0.65 -18.76
C SER A 29 -1.04 -0.44 -18.21
N GLN A 30 -0.48 -1.43 -17.50
CA GLN A 30 -1.24 -2.52 -16.87
C GLN A 30 -1.12 -2.53 -15.34
N SER A 31 -0.36 -1.61 -14.74
CA SER A 31 -0.05 -1.63 -13.30
C SER A 31 0.46 -2.99 -12.82
N ARG A 32 1.36 -3.61 -13.60
CA ARG A 32 1.85 -4.98 -13.34
C ARG A 32 3.37 -5.08 -13.39
N VAL A 33 3.92 -5.81 -12.43
CA VAL A 33 5.33 -6.24 -12.40
C VAL A 33 5.41 -7.65 -12.95
N TYR A 34 6.26 -7.84 -13.94
CA TYR A 34 6.54 -9.14 -14.52
C TYR A 34 7.80 -9.75 -13.92
N LEU A 35 7.69 -11.01 -13.55
CA LEU A 35 8.79 -11.82 -13.08
C LEU A 35 8.94 -13.06 -13.96
N ILE A 36 10.17 -13.58 -14.04
CA ILE A 36 10.53 -14.77 -14.81
C ILE A 36 11.27 -15.79 -13.93
N ASP A 37 10.98 -17.08 -14.07
CA ASP A 37 11.77 -18.14 -13.43
C ASP A 37 12.82 -18.75 -14.37
N LYS A 38 13.57 -19.73 -13.84
CA LYS A 38 14.60 -20.46 -14.61
C LYS A 38 14.03 -21.37 -15.70
N GLU A 39 12.73 -21.66 -15.64
CA GLU A 39 12.00 -22.49 -16.60
C GLU A 39 11.34 -21.62 -17.69
N PHE A 40 11.68 -20.32 -17.75
CA PHE A 40 11.12 -19.33 -18.66
C PHE A 40 9.62 -19.06 -18.48
N ASN A 41 9.03 -19.39 -17.33
CA ASN A 41 7.65 -19.00 -17.03
C ASN A 41 7.60 -17.52 -16.63
N VAL A 42 6.72 -16.76 -17.29
CA VAL A 42 6.49 -15.34 -16.99
C VAL A 42 5.21 -15.20 -16.16
N VAL A 43 5.31 -14.54 -15.00
CA VAL A 43 4.18 -14.28 -14.10
C VAL A 43 4.05 -12.78 -13.84
N GLY A 44 2.84 -12.25 -13.97
CA GLY A 44 2.54 -10.84 -13.72
C GLY A 44 1.80 -10.62 -12.40
N TYR A 45 2.40 -9.86 -11.49
CA TYR A 45 1.79 -9.45 -10.22
C TYR A 45 1.30 -8.00 -10.32
N THR A 46 0.11 -7.74 -9.77
CA THR A 46 -0.44 -6.39 -9.73
C THR A 46 0.33 -5.54 -8.73
N LEU A 47 0.79 -4.37 -9.17
CA LEU A 47 1.43 -3.36 -8.36
C LEU A 47 0.69 -2.04 -8.60
N LEU A 48 -0.06 -1.61 -7.59
CA LEU A 48 -0.75 -0.33 -7.68
C LEU A 48 0.22 0.82 -7.46
N LEU A 49 0.52 1.54 -8.54
CA LEU A 49 1.38 2.72 -8.50
C LEU A 49 0.80 3.81 -7.61
N SER A 50 -0.52 4.02 -7.65
CA SER A 50 -1.23 4.99 -6.80
C SER A 50 -0.99 4.74 -5.31
N LEU A 51 -0.95 3.47 -4.88
CA LEU A 51 -0.65 3.10 -3.49
C LEU A 51 0.80 3.46 -3.11
N ILE A 52 1.77 3.20 -3.99
CA ILE A 52 3.17 3.55 -3.76
C ILE A 52 3.35 5.07 -3.73
N GLU A 53 2.73 5.78 -4.66
CA GLU A 53 2.82 7.22 -4.79
C GLU A 53 2.22 7.91 -3.56
N TYR A 54 1.04 7.46 -3.11
CA TYR A 54 0.43 7.90 -1.87
C TYR A 54 1.37 7.72 -0.68
N LYS A 55 1.89 6.50 -0.47
CA LYS A 55 2.83 6.24 0.64
C LYS A 55 4.07 7.12 0.53
N THR A 56 4.58 7.34 -0.67
CA THR A 56 5.75 8.20 -0.91
C THR A 56 5.47 9.66 -0.56
N LEU A 57 4.30 10.19 -0.91
CA LEU A 57 3.89 11.56 -0.59
C LEU A 57 3.70 11.75 0.91
N VAL A 58 3.01 10.81 1.57
CA VAL A 58 2.88 10.80 3.03
C VAL A 58 4.26 10.75 3.71
N MET A 59 5.19 9.92 3.21
CA MET A 59 6.57 9.87 3.72
C MET A 59 7.33 11.19 3.55
N ARG A 60 6.99 11.99 2.53
CA ARG A 60 7.58 13.31 2.29
C ARG A 60 6.91 14.42 3.10
N GLY A 61 5.83 14.12 3.81
CA GLY A 61 5.03 15.10 4.55
C GLY A 61 4.05 15.89 3.67
N ASP A 62 3.85 15.49 2.41
CA ASP A 62 2.96 16.16 1.46
C ASP A 62 1.59 15.47 1.45
N LEU A 63 0.82 15.70 2.51
CA LEU A 63 -0.50 15.10 2.72
C LEU A 63 -1.56 15.64 1.77
N GLU A 64 -1.46 16.92 1.38
CA GLU A 64 -2.41 17.53 0.45
C GLU A 64 -2.42 16.78 -0.89
N ARG A 65 -1.24 16.56 -1.48
CA ARG A 65 -1.12 15.81 -2.73
C ARG A 65 -1.43 14.32 -2.54
N ALA A 66 -1.13 13.75 -1.37
CA ALA A 66 -1.51 12.38 -1.08
C ALA A 66 -3.04 12.20 -1.13
N ASN A 67 -3.80 13.14 -0.58
CA ASN A 67 -5.26 13.10 -0.58
C ASN A 67 -5.87 13.21 -1.98
N GLU A 68 -5.19 13.87 -2.93
CA GLU A 68 -5.61 13.88 -4.35
C GLU A 68 -5.49 12.49 -5.01
N ILE A 69 -4.53 11.67 -4.56
CA ILE A 69 -4.28 10.32 -5.10
C ILE A 69 -5.16 9.27 -4.41
N LEU A 70 -5.53 9.47 -3.15
CA LEU A 70 -6.36 8.55 -2.37
C LEU A 70 -7.59 7.98 -3.13
N PRO A 71 -8.42 8.77 -3.86
CA PRO A 71 -9.57 8.25 -4.58
C PRO A 71 -9.21 7.30 -5.74
N SER A 72 -7.98 7.33 -6.25
CA SER A 72 -7.50 6.40 -7.27
C SER A 72 -7.09 5.04 -6.71
N ILE A 73 -6.97 4.91 -5.38
CA ILE A 73 -6.67 3.66 -4.69
C ILE A 73 -7.97 2.89 -4.48
N PRO A 74 -8.07 1.61 -4.89
CA PRO A 74 -9.22 0.76 -4.60
C PRO A 74 -9.49 0.64 -3.10
N LYS A 75 -10.78 0.59 -2.74
CA LYS A 75 -11.24 0.50 -1.34
C LYS A 75 -10.67 -0.70 -0.58
N GLU A 76 -10.39 -1.80 -1.30
CA GLU A 76 -9.76 -3.00 -0.74
C GLU A 76 -8.40 -2.70 -0.09
N HIS A 77 -7.69 -1.68 -0.56
CA HIS A 77 -6.41 -1.25 -0.02
C HIS A 77 -6.53 -0.11 1.01
N HIS A 78 -7.70 0.49 1.20
CA HIS A 78 -7.88 1.64 2.11
C HIS A 78 -7.53 1.29 3.56
N ASN A 79 -7.90 0.11 4.05
CA ASN A 79 -7.51 -0.32 5.41
C ASN A 79 -5.99 -0.52 5.56
N SER A 80 -5.28 -0.88 4.48
CA SER A 80 -3.81 -0.95 4.51
C SER A 80 -3.19 0.45 4.53
N VAL A 81 -3.81 1.42 3.85
CA VAL A 81 -3.42 2.82 3.90
C VAL A 81 -3.65 3.40 5.30
N ALA A 82 -4.82 3.15 5.89
CA ALA A 82 -5.14 3.60 7.24
C ALA A 82 -4.15 3.04 8.29
N ARG A 83 -3.81 1.75 8.24
CA ARG A 83 -2.75 1.17 9.11
C ARG A 83 -1.38 1.81 8.91
N PHE A 84 -1.08 2.23 7.68
CA PHE A 84 0.15 2.92 7.38
C PHE A 84 0.16 4.37 7.91
N LEU A 85 -0.98 5.05 7.94
CA LEU A 85 -1.13 6.36 8.57
C LEU A 85 -1.06 6.25 10.10
N GLU A 86 -1.73 5.25 10.69
CA GLU A 86 -1.69 4.95 12.13
C GLU A 86 -0.26 4.69 12.61
N SER A 87 0.53 3.89 11.89
CA SER A 87 1.92 3.60 12.27
C SER A 87 2.84 4.83 12.25
N ARG A 88 2.39 5.91 11.61
CA ARG A 88 3.09 7.20 11.55
C ARG A 88 2.51 8.23 12.53
N GLY A 89 1.56 7.82 13.38
CA GLY A 89 0.90 8.68 14.37
C GLY A 89 -0.20 9.58 13.79
N MET A 90 -0.57 9.40 12.52
CA MET A 90 -1.66 10.15 11.86
C MET A 90 -2.99 9.41 12.06
N ILE A 91 -3.44 9.36 13.32
CA ILE A 91 -4.60 8.54 13.71
C ILE A 91 -5.92 9.16 13.21
N GLU A 92 -6.02 10.50 13.15
CA GLU A 92 -7.19 11.19 12.59
C GLU A 92 -7.38 10.84 11.12
N GLU A 93 -6.33 10.93 10.32
CA GLU A 93 -6.37 10.63 8.89
C GLU A 93 -6.56 9.12 8.66
N ALA A 94 -5.97 8.28 9.52
CA ALA A 94 -6.22 6.85 9.49
C ALA A 94 -7.71 6.52 9.70
N LEU A 95 -8.39 7.22 10.62
CA LEU A 95 -9.82 7.04 10.89
C LEU A 95 -10.70 7.45 9.70
N GLU A 96 -10.32 8.52 8.99
CA GLU A 96 -11.04 8.97 7.78
C GLU A 96 -10.89 8.00 6.60
N VAL A 97 -9.71 7.38 6.46
CA VAL A 97 -9.43 6.43 5.37
C VAL A 97 -9.94 5.01 5.68
N ALA A 98 -10.00 4.62 6.95
CA ALA A 98 -10.44 3.29 7.35
C ALA A 98 -11.88 3.03 6.91
N THR A 99 -12.11 1.86 6.30
CA THR A 99 -13.43 1.43 5.82
C THR A 99 -14.04 0.33 6.69
N ASP A 100 -13.21 -0.38 7.45
CA ASP A 100 -13.62 -1.44 8.36
C ASP A 100 -14.21 -0.88 9.67
N PRO A 101 -15.43 -1.27 10.09
CA PRO A 101 -16.08 -0.71 11.28
C PRO A 101 -15.34 -1.01 12.59
N ASP A 102 -14.84 -2.24 12.77
CA ASP A 102 -14.13 -2.64 13.98
C ASP A 102 -12.81 -1.87 14.10
N TYR A 103 -12.06 -1.75 13.00
CA TYR A 103 -10.82 -0.99 12.98
C TYR A 103 -11.05 0.52 13.20
N ARG A 104 -12.12 1.09 12.62
CA ARG A 104 -12.51 2.48 12.89
C ARG A 104 -12.83 2.70 14.36
N PHE A 105 -13.50 1.75 15.01
CA PHE A 105 -13.79 1.82 16.43
C PHE A 105 -12.52 1.80 17.28
N GLU A 106 -11.54 0.95 16.96
CA GLU A 106 -10.23 0.94 17.63
C GLU A 106 -9.50 2.29 17.48
N LEU A 107 -9.48 2.86 16.26
CA LEU A 107 -8.88 4.17 16.00
C LEU A 107 -9.60 5.30 16.73
N ALA A 108 -10.94 5.24 16.80
CA ALA A 108 -11.76 6.22 17.51
C ALA A 108 -11.51 6.18 19.02
N ILE A 109 -11.32 4.97 19.60
CA ILE A 109 -10.89 4.80 21.00
C ILE A 109 -9.52 5.44 21.22
N GLN A 110 -8.55 5.19 20.33
CA GLN A 110 -7.20 5.79 20.45
C GLN A 110 -7.25 7.33 20.43
N LEU A 111 -8.17 7.91 19.66
CA LEU A 111 -8.40 9.36 19.58
C LEU A 111 -9.28 9.92 20.72
N GLY A 112 -9.87 9.05 21.56
CA GLY A 112 -10.84 9.46 22.57
C GLY A 112 -12.15 10.02 21.98
N ARG A 113 -12.43 9.77 20.69
CA ARG A 113 -13.66 10.16 20.01
C ARG A 113 -14.68 9.04 20.10
N LEU A 114 -15.40 8.96 21.23
CA LEU A 114 -16.40 7.92 21.52
C LEU A 114 -17.84 8.31 21.11
N GLU A 115 -18.00 9.29 20.20
CA GLU A 115 -19.33 9.68 19.67
C GLU A 115 -19.71 8.87 18.41
#